data_AF-A0A2E0S0I3-F1
#
_entry.id   AF-A0A2E0S0I3-F1
#
_cell.length_a   1.000
_cell.length_b   1.000
_cell.length_c   1.000
_cell.angle_alpha   90.00
_cell.angle_beta   90.00
_cell.angle_gamma   90.00
#
_symmetry.space_group_name_H-M   'P 1'
#
loop_
_entity.id
_entity.type
_entity.pdbx_description
1 polymer ?
#
loop_
_entity_poly.entity_id
_entity_poly.type
_entity_poly.pdbx_seq_one_letter_code
_entity_poly.pdbx_strand_id
1 'polypeptide(L)'
;MLTLLGSVLGFATSTVPTIMDFFKDKEEKKAKQEEFKLQIEAKKAGVDLDIKLFQAKKDFDEQKMLLEHDTALGQQGGFINSLRAFVRPFITYVFVLTFIGIKIVLVWQAIQMDADLNQTINIVWDDETEALFAAIISFWFGSRAMPARKK
;
A
#
# COMPACT_ATOMS: atom_id res chain seq x y z
N MET A 1 73.99 12.66 45.50
CA MET A 1 73.42 11.38 45.01
C MET A 1 71.96 11.18 45.42
N LEU A 2 71.48 11.72 46.56
CA LEU A 2 70.06 11.72 46.93
C LEU A 2 69.14 12.48 45.95
N THR A 3 69.66 13.50 45.26
CA THR A 3 68.97 14.25 44.21
C THR A 3 68.71 13.45 42.93
N LEU A 4 69.54 12.45 42.62
CA LEU A 4 69.37 11.57 41.46
C LEU A 4 68.35 10.45 41.73
N LEU A 5 68.21 10.02 42.98
CA LEU A 5 67.16 9.06 43.37
C LEU A 5 65.78 9.74 43.49
N GLY A 6 65.75 10.99 43.97
CA GLY A 6 64.52 11.81 43.98
C GLY A 6 64.04 12.21 42.59
N SER A 7 64.94 12.46 41.63
CA SER A 7 64.56 12.77 40.25
C SER A 7 64.02 11.55 39.50
N VAL A 8 64.55 10.34 39.73
CA VAL A 8 64.05 9.10 39.11
C VAL A 8 62.71 8.68 39.72
N LEU A 9 62.52 8.82 41.03
CA LEU A 9 61.23 8.54 41.68
C LEU A 9 60.16 9.57 41.28
N GLY A 10 60.52 10.86 41.13
CA GLY A 10 59.62 11.89 40.61
C GLY A 10 59.18 11.63 39.16
N PHE A 11 60.10 11.10 38.33
CA PHE A 11 59.83 10.71 36.94
C PHE A 11 58.96 9.44 36.84
N ALA A 12 59.08 8.52 37.80
CA ALA A 12 58.25 7.32 37.88
C ALA A 12 56.83 7.63 38.38
N THR A 13 56.65 8.61 39.27
CA THR A 13 55.31 9.04 39.73
C THR A 13 54.58 9.94 38.73
N SER A 14 55.29 10.68 37.87
CA SER A 14 54.67 11.58 36.89
C SER A 14 54.20 10.86 35.61
N THR A 15 54.63 9.62 35.37
CA THR A 15 54.30 8.86 34.16
C THR A 15 53.07 7.95 34.31
N VAL A 16 52.69 7.60 35.54
CA VAL A 16 51.47 6.80 35.82
C VAL A 16 50.16 7.51 35.40
N PRO A 17 49.96 8.82 35.69
CA PRO A 17 48.76 9.54 35.26
C PRO A 17 48.70 9.67 33.73
N THR A 18 49.84 9.99 33.09
CA THR A 18 49.92 10.20 31.64
C THR A 18 49.64 8.94 30.84
N ILE A 19 50.04 7.76 31.31
CA ILE A 19 49.71 6.49 30.64
C ILE A 19 48.22 6.20 30.79
N MET A 20 47.64 6.43 31.97
CA MET A 20 46.19 6.28 32.19
C MET A 20 45.38 7.25 31.32
N ASP A 21 45.83 8.50 31.20
CA ASP A 21 45.21 9.53 30.37
C ASP A 21 45.32 9.18 28.88
N PHE A 22 46.44 8.59 28.43
CA PHE A 22 46.60 8.15 27.04
C PHE A 22 45.69 6.95 26.69
N PHE A 23 45.43 6.06 27.65
CA PHE A 23 44.46 4.96 27.48
C PHE A 23 43.01 5.46 27.52
N LYS A 24 42.67 6.39 28.42
CA LYS A 24 41.35 7.06 28.48
C LYS A 24 41.06 7.88 27.22
N ASP A 25 42.02 8.66 26.74
CA ASP A 25 41.90 9.42 25.49
C ASP A 25 41.65 8.50 24.28
N LYS A 26 42.24 7.29 24.29
CA LYS A 26 42.04 6.31 23.23
C LYS A 26 40.65 5.66 23.31
N GLU A 27 40.14 5.39 24.52
CA GLU A 27 38.76 4.93 24.72
C GLU A 27 37.74 6.01 24.35
N GLU A 28 37.92 7.25 24.80
CA GLU A 28 37.02 8.36 24.47
C GLU A 28 36.99 8.65 22.97
N LYS A 29 38.15 8.61 22.29
CA LYS A 29 38.19 8.74 20.82
C LYS A 29 37.45 7.62 20.10
N LYS A 30 37.54 6.38 20.61
CA LYS A 30 36.77 5.25 20.06
C LYS A 30 35.27 5.42 20.28
N ALA A 31 34.86 5.77 21.50
CA ALA A 31 33.46 6.02 21.84
C ALA A 31 32.87 7.15 20.99
N LYS A 32 33.63 8.24 20.81
CA LYS A 32 33.22 9.37 19.96
C LYS A 32 33.13 8.99 18.48
N GLN A 33 34.01 8.11 18.00
CA GLN A 33 33.92 7.57 16.64
C GLN A 33 32.71 6.65 16.45
N GLU A 34 32.38 5.83 17.45
CA GLU A 34 31.20 4.97 17.43
C GLU A 34 29.91 5.80 17.47
N GLU A 35 29.85 6.82 18.32
CA GLU A 35 28.72 7.75 18.35
C GLU A 35 28.54 8.48 17.01
N PHE A 36 29.63 8.95 16.41
CA PHE A 36 29.59 9.61 15.09
C PHE A 36 29.14 8.65 13.99
N LYS A 37 29.58 7.38 14.03
CA LYS A 37 29.11 6.34 13.11
C LYS A 37 27.62 6.05 13.29
N LEU A 38 27.16 5.94 14.53
CA LEU A 38 25.75 5.72 14.86
C LEU A 38 24.88 6.89 14.37
N GLN A 39 25.33 8.13 14.53
CA GLN A 39 24.65 9.31 14.00
C GLN A 39 24.61 9.32 12.47
N ILE A 40 25.70 8.94 11.79
CA ILE A 40 25.72 8.81 10.33
C ILE A 40 24.75 7.71 9.86
N GLU A 41 24.73 6.58 10.55
CA GLU A 41 23.85 5.46 10.21
C GLU A 41 22.37 5.81 10.44
N ALA A 42 22.05 6.45 11.55
CA ALA A 42 20.70 6.97 11.81
C ALA A 42 20.26 8.00 10.75
N LYS A 43 21.15 8.90 10.33
CA LYS A 43 20.87 9.85 9.24
C LYS A 43 20.69 9.15 7.89
N LYS A 44 21.50 8.14 7.56
CA LYS A 44 21.33 7.36 6.33
C LYS A 44 20.00 6.61 6.31
N ALA A 45 19.63 5.97 7.42
CA ALA A 45 18.34 5.31 7.56
C ALA A 45 17.17 6.30 7.41
N GLY A 46 17.29 7.51 7.97
CA GLY A 46 16.31 8.58 7.78
C GLY A 46 16.19 9.04 6.32
N VAL A 47 17.32 9.25 5.64
CA VAL A 47 17.35 9.63 4.22
C VAL A 47 16.75 8.55 3.33
N ASP A 48 17.02 7.27 3.59
CA ASP A 48 16.45 6.15 2.83
C ASP A 48 14.92 6.03 3.03
N LEU A 49 14.43 6.30 4.25
CA LEU A 49 13.00 6.37 4.55
C LEU A 49 12.34 7.55 3.84
N ASP A 50 12.99 8.72 3.83
CA ASP A 50 12.51 9.91 3.15
C ASP A 50 12.45 9.69 1.63
N ILE A 51 13.47 9.06 1.03
CA ILE A 51 13.49 8.72 -0.40
C ILE A 51 12.33 7.77 -0.74
N LYS A 52 12.10 6.73 0.07
CA LYS A 52 10.98 5.80 -0.13
C LYS A 52 9.63 6.48 0.00
N LEU A 53 9.48 7.38 0.99
CA LEU A 53 8.26 8.18 1.15
C LEU A 53 8.06 9.15 -0.02
N PHE A 54 9.12 9.77 -0.52
CA PHE A 54 9.05 10.70 -1.65
C PHE A 54 8.70 9.97 -2.95
N GLN A 55 9.25 8.77 -3.17
CA GLN A 55 8.90 7.91 -4.31
C GLN A 55 7.45 7.44 -4.22
N ALA A 56 7.03 6.93 -3.06
CA ALA A 56 5.64 6.52 -2.86
C ALA A 56 4.64 7.68 -3.02
N LYS A 57 4.99 8.88 -2.55
CA LYS A 57 4.19 10.10 -2.79
C LYS A 57 4.17 10.50 -4.25
N LYS A 58 5.31 10.46 -4.94
CA LYS A 58 5.40 10.81 -6.36
C LYS A 58 4.56 9.87 -7.22
N ASP A 59 4.63 8.56 -6.98
CA ASP A 59 3.82 7.57 -7.70
C ASP A 59 2.31 7.80 -7.45
N PHE A 60 1.96 8.20 -6.22
CA PHE A 60 0.59 8.54 -5.86
C PHE A 60 0.13 9.86 -6.48
N ASP A 61 0.99 10.88 -6.50
CA ASP A 61 0.71 12.19 -7.10
C ASP A 61 0.65 12.09 -8.62
N GLU A 62 1.45 11.24 -9.27
CA GLU A 62 1.35 10.94 -10.71
C GLU A 62 0.05 10.22 -11.05
N GLN A 63 -0.35 9.19 -10.27
CA GLN A 63 -1.65 8.55 -10.47
C GLN A 63 -2.81 9.52 -10.23
N LYS A 64 -2.70 10.35 -9.19
CA LYS A 64 -3.70 11.36 -8.88
C LYS A 64 -3.77 12.42 -9.96
N MET A 65 -2.64 12.87 -10.51
CA MET A 65 -2.57 13.80 -11.61
C MET A 65 -3.11 13.23 -12.92
N LEU A 66 -2.86 11.95 -13.22
CA LEU A 66 -3.44 11.26 -14.38
C LEU A 66 -4.97 11.17 -14.24
N LEU A 67 -5.46 10.83 -13.04
CA LEU A 67 -6.88 10.80 -12.74
C LEU A 67 -7.50 12.21 -12.73
N GLU A 68 -6.81 13.21 -12.19
CA GLU A 68 -7.22 14.62 -12.17
C GLU A 68 -7.22 15.21 -13.59
N HIS A 69 -6.28 14.83 -14.44
CA HIS A 69 -6.25 15.20 -15.85
C HIS A 69 -7.43 14.56 -16.62
N ASP A 70 -7.70 13.27 -16.40
CA ASP A 70 -8.85 12.57 -17.00
C ASP A 70 -10.20 13.11 -16.49
N THR A 71 -10.27 13.53 -15.24
CA THR A 71 -11.47 14.14 -14.65
C THR A 71 -11.63 15.61 -15.04
N ALA A 72 -10.53 16.37 -15.23
CA ALA A 72 -10.56 17.74 -15.74
C ALA A 72 -11.01 17.80 -17.21
N LEU A 73 -10.63 16.82 -18.03
CA LEU A 73 -11.22 16.61 -19.36
C LEU A 73 -12.73 16.28 -19.28
N GLY A 74 -13.18 15.70 -18.17
CA GLY A 74 -14.61 15.49 -17.85
C GLY A 74 -15.34 16.73 -17.29
N GLN A 75 -14.64 17.78 -16.88
CA GLN A 75 -15.26 18.99 -16.34
C GLN A 75 -15.60 20.04 -17.40
N GLN A 76 -15.26 19.81 -18.67
CA GLN A 76 -15.88 20.55 -19.76
C GLN A 76 -17.36 20.16 -19.84
N GLY A 77 -18.22 21.04 -19.33
CA GLY A 77 -19.67 20.85 -19.32
C GLY A 77 -20.18 20.46 -20.71
N GLY A 78 -20.80 19.28 -20.79
CA GLY A 78 -21.30 18.75 -22.04
C GLY A 78 -22.09 17.47 -21.83
N PHE A 79 -23.18 17.34 -22.58
CA PHE A 79 -24.03 16.15 -22.70
C PHE A 79 -23.23 14.83 -22.77
N ILE A 80 -22.06 14.87 -23.40
CA ILE A 80 -21.15 13.74 -23.60
C ILE A 80 -20.67 13.13 -22.28
N ASN A 81 -20.44 13.94 -21.25
CA ASN A 81 -19.89 13.44 -19.98
C ASN A 81 -20.97 12.79 -19.11
N SER A 82 -22.20 13.33 -19.13
CA SER A 82 -23.38 12.67 -18.56
C SER A 82 -23.72 11.38 -19.29
N LEU A 83 -23.59 11.36 -20.63
CA LEU A 83 -23.79 10.15 -21.42
C LEU A 83 -22.76 9.08 -21.07
N ARG A 84 -21.48 9.43 -20.94
CA ARG A 84 -20.41 8.51 -20.51
C ARG A 84 -20.66 7.96 -19.10
N ALA A 85 -21.09 8.80 -18.17
CA ALA A 85 -21.45 8.37 -16.82
C ALA A 85 -22.62 7.37 -16.82
N PHE A 86 -23.50 7.43 -17.83
CA PHE A 86 -24.62 6.51 -18.01
C PHE A 86 -24.25 5.19 -18.69
N VAL A 87 -23.22 5.15 -19.54
CA VAL A 87 -22.81 3.92 -20.26
C VAL A 87 -22.52 2.77 -19.30
N ARG A 88 -21.78 3.01 -18.20
CA ARG A 88 -21.43 1.96 -17.23
C ARG A 88 -22.67 1.30 -16.57
N PRO A 89 -23.61 2.08 -15.97
CA PRO A 89 -24.88 1.55 -15.48
C PRO A 89 -25.69 0.84 -16.58
N PHE A 90 -25.75 1.43 -17.77
CA PHE A 90 -26.54 0.92 -18.89
C PHE A 90 -26.12 -0.48 -19.32
N ILE A 91 -24.82 -0.70 -19.54
CA ILE A 91 -24.29 -2.02 -19.93
C ILE A 91 -24.62 -3.07 -18.86
N THR A 92 -24.54 -2.71 -17.58
CA THR A 92 -24.87 -3.66 -16.51
C THR A 92 -26.35 -4.03 -16.53
N TYR A 93 -27.25 -3.06 -16.72
CA TYR A 93 -28.68 -3.35 -16.81
C TYR A 93 -29.02 -4.22 -18.01
N VAL A 94 -28.44 -3.96 -19.18
CA VAL A 94 -28.65 -4.81 -20.37
C VAL A 94 -28.18 -6.24 -20.10
N PHE A 95 -27.01 -6.41 -19.49
CA PHE A 95 -26.47 -7.74 -19.18
C PHE A 95 -27.33 -8.50 -18.16
N VAL A 96 -27.73 -7.85 -17.06
CA VAL A 96 -28.60 -8.44 -16.03
C VAL A 96 -29.99 -8.75 -16.58
N LEU A 97 -30.58 -7.86 -17.39
CA LEU A 97 -31.88 -8.10 -18.02
C LEU A 97 -31.82 -9.26 -19.02
N THR A 98 -30.73 -9.37 -19.77
CA THR A 98 -30.51 -10.49 -20.71
C THR A 98 -30.36 -11.81 -19.94
N PHE A 99 -29.57 -11.79 -18.85
CA PHE A 99 -29.41 -12.94 -17.96
C PHE A 99 -30.74 -13.40 -17.36
N ILE A 100 -31.53 -12.48 -16.78
CA ILE A 100 -32.87 -12.79 -16.25
C ILE A 100 -33.80 -13.28 -17.35
N GLY A 101 -33.78 -12.65 -18.52
CA GLY A 101 -34.60 -13.04 -19.67
C GLY A 101 -34.36 -14.48 -20.12
N ILE A 102 -33.10 -14.89 -20.24
CA ILE A 102 -32.73 -16.28 -20.58
C ILE A 102 -33.23 -17.26 -19.51
N LYS A 103 -33.07 -16.91 -18.23
CA LYS A 103 -33.55 -17.76 -17.12
C LYS A 103 -35.07 -17.90 -17.12
N ILE A 104 -35.82 -16.83 -17.40
CA ILE A 104 -37.28 -16.87 -17.55
C ILE A 104 -37.69 -17.79 -18.71
N VAL A 105 -37.02 -17.69 -19.86
CA VAL A 105 -37.30 -18.54 -21.03
C VAL A 105 -37.04 -20.01 -20.71
N LEU A 106 -35.96 -20.33 -19.99
CA LEU A 106 -35.65 -21.69 -19.54
C LEU A 106 -36.74 -22.26 -18.61
N VAL A 107 -37.16 -21.48 -17.61
CA VAL A 107 -38.24 -21.90 -16.70
C VAL A 107 -39.56 -22.06 -17.45
N TRP A 108 -39.86 -21.15 -18.38
CA TRP A 108 -41.07 -21.24 -19.19
C TRP A 108 -41.06 -22.49 -20.08
N GLN A 109 -39.93 -22.83 -20.68
CA GLN A 109 -39.77 -24.06 -21.45
C GLN A 109 -39.94 -25.31 -20.58
N ALA A 110 -39.39 -25.32 -19.36
CA ALA A 110 -39.54 -26.44 -18.43
C ALA A 110 -41.01 -26.66 -18.03
N ILE A 111 -41.77 -25.59 -17.81
CA ILE A 111 -43.22 -25.66 -17.55
C ILE A 111 -43.95 -26.27 -18.77
N GLN A 112 -43.59 -25.88 -19.99
CA GLN A 112 -44.21 -26.43 -21.21
C GLN A 112 -43.88 -27.91 -21.44
N MET A 113 -42.76 -28.38 -20.90
CA MET A 113 -42.33 -29.77 -20.97
C MET A 113 -42.85 -30.62 -19.80
N ASP A 114 -43.74 -30.06 -18.97
CA ASP A 114 -44.29 -30.70 -17.76
C ASP A 114 -43.19 -31.21 -16.81
N ALA A 115 -42.05 -30.52 -16.79
CA ALA A 115 -40.92 -30.85 -15.94
C ALA A 115 -41.20 -30.45 -14.48
N ASP A 116 -40.68 -31.23 -13.52
CA ASP A 116 -40.76 -30.89 -12.10
C ASP A 116 -40.06 -29.56 -11.83
N LEU A 117 -40.82 -28.58 -11.34
CA LEU A 117 -40.34 -27.24 -11.01
C LEU A 117 -39.24 -27.26 -9.95
N ASN A 118 -39.28 -28.21 -8.99
CA ASN A 118 -38.24 -28.31 -7.97
C ASN A 118 -36.90 -28.76 -8.57
N GLN A 119 -36.93 -29.68 -9.54
CA GLN A 119 -35.72 -30.11 -10.24
C GLN A 119 -35.23 -29.03 -11.21
N THR A 120 -36.17 -28.35 -11.88
CA THR A 120 -35.88 -27.24 -12.79
C THR A 120 -35.16 -26.10 -12.08
N ILE A 121 -35.55 -25.75 -10.85
CA ILE A 121 -34.86 -24.71 -10.06
C ILE A 121 -33.39 -25.06 -9.82
N ASN A 122 -33.07 -26.31 -9.47
CA ASN A 122 -31.70 -26.73 -9.23
C ASN A 122 -30.83 -26.74 -10.52
N ILE A 123 -31.46 -26.84 -11.69
CA ILE A 123 -30.79 -26.78 -12.99
C ILE A 123 -30.64 -25.32 -13.46
N VAL A 124 -31.65 -24.49 -13.20
CA VAL A 124 -31.66 -23.08 -13.60
C VAL A 124 -30.80 -22.23 -12.66
N TRP A 125 -30.67 -22.63 -11.40
CA TRP A 125 -29.91 -21.96 -10.36
C TRP A 125 -28.83 -22.89 -9.81
N ASP A 126 -27.85 -23.19 -10.67
CA ASP A 126 -26.68 -23.99 -10.35
C ASP A 126 -25.53 -23.15 -9.77
N ASP A 127 -24.52 -23.83 -9.21
CA ASP A 127 -23.35 -23.19 -8.58
C ASP A 127 -22.62 -22.21 -9.52
N GLU A 128 -22.59 -22.51 -10.82
CA GLU A 128 -22.00 -21.62 -11.83
C GLU A 128 -22.83 -20.33 -11.99
N THR A 129 -24.16 -20.44 -12.04
CA THR A 129 -25.07 -19.28 -12.10
C THR A 129 -24.99 -18.44 -10.83
N GLU A 130 -24.89 -19.07 -9.66
CA GLU A 130 -24.70 -18.37 -8.38
C GLU A 130 -23.38 -17.59 -8.35
N ALA A 131 -22.28 -18.22 -8.78
CA ALA A 131 -20.98 -17.57 -8.86
C ALA A 131 -20.98 -16.40 -9.85
N LEU A 132 -21.60 -16.56 -11.01
CA LEU A 132 -21.77 -15.47 -11.99
C LEU A 132 -22.62 -14.33 -11.43
N PHE A 133 -23.72 -14.64 -10.74
CA PHE A 133 -24.56 -13.63 -10.12
C PHE A 133 -23.80 -12.87 -9.02
N ALA A 134 -23.10 -13.58 -8.14
CA ALA A 134 -22.27 -12.99 -7.10
C ALA A 134 -21.15 -12.11 -7.69
N ALA A 135 -20.54 -12.52 -8.79
CA ALA A 135 -19.53 -11.72 -9.50
C ALA A 135 -20.13 -10.43 -10.09
N ILE A 136 -21.32 -10.49 -10.69
CA ILE A 136 -22.01 -9.32 -11.25
C ILE A 136 -22.39 -8.32 -10.15
N ILE A 137 -22.94 -8.81 -9.03
CA ILE A 137 -23.28 -7.97 -7.86
C ILE A 137 -22.01 -7.35 -7.27
N SER A 138 -20.96 -8.14 -7.10
CA SER A 138 -19.67 -7.64 -6.59
C SER A 138 -19.02 -6.63 -7.53
N PHE A 139 -19.17 -6.77 -8.83
CA PHE A 139 -18.68 -5.79 -9.80
C PHE A 139 -19.49 -4.47 -9.75
N TRP A 140 -20.81 -4.55 -9.61
CA TRP A 140 -21.68 -3.36 -9.56
C TRP A 140 -21.62 -2.60 -8.24
N PHE A 141 -21.53 -3.32 -7.11
CA PHE A 141 -21.47 -2.74 -5.78
C PHE A 141 -20.05 -2.60 -5.23
N GLY A 142 -19.09 -3.40 -5.67
CA GLY A 142 -17.72 -3.41 -5.14
C GLY A 142 -16.97 -2.10 -5.34
N SER A 143 -17.22 -1.39 -6.45
CA SER A 143 -16.65 -0.05 -6.64
C SER A 143 -17.33 1.04 -5.79
N ARG A 144 -18.54 0.78 -5.26
CA ARG A 144 -19.28 1.68 -4.35
C ARG A 144 -19.07 1.33 -2.87
N ALA A 145 -18.71 0.08 -2.59
CA ALA A 145 -18.50 -0.46 -1.26
C ALA A 145 -17.06 -0.29 -0.74
N MET A 146 -16.13 0.21 -1.55
CA MET A 146 -14.86 0.73 -1.05
C MET A 146 -15.05 2.19 -0.62
N PRO A 147 -15.35 2.49 0.66
CA PRO A 147 -15.12 3.83 1.17
C PRO A 147 -13.65 4.15 0.94
N ALA A 148 -13.36 5.33 0.39
CA ALA A 148 -12.02 5.88 0.33
C ALA A 148 -11.36 5.62 1.68
N ARG A 149 -10.30 4.81 1.70
CA ARG A 149 -9.58 4.44 2.90
C ARG A 149 -8.96 5.73 3.43
N LYS A 150 -9.70 6.48 4.26
CA LYS A 150 -9.16 7.59 5.03
C LYS A 150 -8.25 6.96 6.08
N LYS A 151 -6.96 6.91 5.76
CA LYS A 151 -5.83 7.22 6.64
C LYS A 151 -4.54 7.10 5.86
#